data_AF-A0A833LW15-F1
#
_entry.id   AF-A0A833LW15-F1
#
_cell.length_a   1.000
_cell.length_b   1.000
_cell.length_c   1.000
_cell.angle_alpha   90.00
_cell.angle_beta   90.00
_cell.angle_gamma   90.00
#
_symmetry.space_group_name_H-M   'P 1'
#
loop_
_entity.id
_entity.type
_entity.pdbx_description
1 polymer ?
#
loop_
_entity_poly.entity_id
_entity_poly.type
_entity_poly.pdbx_seq_one_letter_code
_entity_poly.pdbx_strand_id
1 'polypeptide(L)'
;MTGTWRGICFGLLLAAAGIALFFSPWGLKIEEDIGLAMLFQLRGPRPAPDGMLIVNLDHDASSQLGLPENFSTWPRSIHARMVDRLKDCGAGAITFDVHFVEERKAEDDLAFAAAIHRAG
;
A
#
# COMPACT_ATOMS: atom_id res chain seq x y z
N MET A 1 -9.72 52.68 12.10
CA MET A 1 -10.00 51.34 12.66
C MET A 1 -10.75 50.39 11.69
N THR A 2 -11.15 50.82 10.49
CA THR A 2 -11.95 50.00 9.54
C THR A 2 -11.13 49.20 8.52
N GLY A 3 -9.86 49.58 8.27
CA GLY A 3 -9.00 48.89 7.29
C GLY A 3 -8.47 47.54 7.75
N THR A 4 -8.09 47.42 9.02
CA THR A 4 -7.53 46.19 9.61
C THR A 4 -8.59 45.09 9.76
N TRP A 5 -9.82 45.45 10.13
CA TRP A 5 -10.93 44.51 10.25
C TRP A 5 -11.27 43.82 8.93
N ARG A 6 -11.32 44.59 7.84
CA ARG A 6 -11.57 44.04 6.49
C ARG A 6 -10.49 43.06 6.06
N GLY A 7 -9.23 43.36 6.38
CA GLY A 7 -8.10 42.45 6.12
C GLY A 7 -8.21 41.14 6.89
N ILE A 8 -8.57 41.19 8.17
CA ILE A 8 -8.77 39.99 9.01
C ILE A 8 -9.91 39.14 8.47
N CYS A 9 -11.07 39.75 8.16
CA CYS A 9 -12.20 39.01 7.58
C CYS A 9 -11.84 38.35 6.25
N PHE A 10 -11.11 39.04 5.38
CA PHE A 10 -10.66 38.49 4.11
C PHE A 10 -9.68 37.32 4.30
N GLY A 11 -8.71 37.45 5.22
CA GLY A 11 -7.77 36.38 5.56
C GLY A 11 -8.49 35.14 6.10
N LEU A 12 -9.46 35.33 7.00
CA LEU A 12 -10.27 34.23 7.54
C LEU A 12 -11.12 33.55 6.45
N LEU A 13 -11.70 34.32 5.53
CA LEU A 13 -12.46 33.77 4.41
C LEU A 13 -11.57 32.95 3.47
N LEU A 14 -10.37 33.43 3.13
CA LEU A 14 -9.41 32.68 2.33
C LEU A 14 -8.95 31.40 3.04
N ALA A 15 -8.65 31.47 4.33
CA ALA A 15 -8.28 30.30 5.12
C ALA A 15 -9.41 29.27 5.15
N ALA A 16 -10.65 29.71 5.40
CA ALA A 16 -11.82 28.84 5.39
C ALA A 16 -12.06 28.21 4.00
N ALA A 17 -11.91 28.97 2.92
CA ALA A 17 -12.00 28.45 1.56
C ALA A 17 -10.91 27.43 1.23
N GLY A 18 -9.66 27.69 1.67
CA GLY A 18 -8.55 26.75 1.52
C GLY A 18 -8.77 25.45 2.29
N ILE A 19 -9.26 25.53 3.54
CA ILE A 19 -9.63 24.36 4.34
C ILE A 19 -10.76 23.59 3.66
N ALA A 20 -11.80 24.28 3.19
CA ALA A 20 -12.91 23.65 2.47
C ALA A 20 -12.43 22.94 1.20
N LEU A 21 -11.51 23.55 0.45
CA LEU A 21 -10.91 22.93 -0.73
C LEU A 21 -10.07 21.71 -0.34
N PHE A 22 -9.26 21.79 0.70
CA PHE A 22 -8.40 20.69 1.18
C PHE A 22 -9.22 19.45 1.56
N PHE A 23 -10.35 19.63 2.26
CA PHE A 23 -11.25 18.54 2.63
C PHE A 23 -12.23 18.14 1.52
N SER A 24 -12.18 18.79 0.35
CA SER A 24 -13.00 18.42 -0.79
C SER A 24 -12.36 17.30 -1.62
N PRO A 25 -13.14 16.54 -2.40
CA PRO A 25 -12.59 15.56 -3.34
C PRO A 25 -11.59 16.16 -4.34
N TRP A 26 -11.72 17.45 -4.66
CA TRP A 26 -10.82 18.13 -5.60
C TRP A 26 -9.46 18.44 -4.97
N GLY A 27 -9.45 18.83 -3.69
CA GLY A 27 -8.22 19.02 -2.93
C GLY A 27 -7.43 17.73 -2.79
N LEU A 28 -8.13 16.64 -2.44
CA LEU A 28 -7.54 15.30 -2.39
C LEU A 28 -6.95 14.89 -3.74
N LYS A 29 -7.70 15.07 -4.83
CA LYS A 29 -7.21 14.75 -6.18
C LYS A 29 -5.94 15.53 -6.55
N ILE A 30 -5.87 16.81 -6.21
CA ILE A 30 -4.68 17.64 -6.45
C ILE A 30 -3.49 17.13 -5.63
N GLU A 31 -3.72 16.76 -4.38
CA GLU A 31 -2.68 16.20 -3.50
C GLU A 31 -2.16 14.85 -4.05
N GLU A 32 -3.06 13.96 -4.47
CA GLU A 32 -2.70 12.66 -5.04
C GLU A 32 -1.96 12.77 -6.38
N ASP A 33 -2.48 13.59 -7.30
CA ASP A 33 -1.96 13.69 -8.67
C ASP A 33 -0.69 14.57 -8.77
N ILE A 34 -0.60 15.65 -7.97
CA ILE A 34 0.48 16.65 -8.05
C ILE A 34 1.35 16.62 -6.81
N GLY A 35 0.75 16.64 -5.62
CA GLY A 35 1.45 16.71 -4.35
C GLY A 35 2.42 15.53 -4.17
N LEU A 36 1.92 14.30 -4.26
CA LEU A 36 2.72 13.08 -4.15
C LEU A 36 3.83 13.02 -5.20
N ALA A 37 3.51 13.31 -6.46
CA ALA A 37 4.50 13.33 -7.54
C ALA A 37 5.63 14.35 -7.25
N MET A 38 5.29 15.55 -6.80
CA MET A 38 6.24 16.59 -6.42
C MET A 38 7.09 16.16 -5.22
N LEU A 39 6.50 15.51 -4.20
CA LEU A 39 7.24 14.97 -3.05
C LEU A 39 8.32 13.96 -3.48
N PHE A 40 7.99 13.04 -4.38
CA PHE A 40 8.95 12.06 -4.90
C PHE A 40 10.04 12.70 -5.77
N GLN A 41 9.68 13.70 -6.58
CA GLN A 41 10.65 14.44 -7.40
C GLN A 41 11.62 15.25 -6.54
N LEU A 42 11.13 15.97 -5.53
CA LEU A 42 11.96 16.75 -4.60
C LEU A 42 12.87 15.87 -3.74
N ARG A 43 12.39 14.69 -3.33
CA ARG A 43 13.22 13.67 -2.65
C ARG A 43 14.35 13.17 -3.55
N GLY A 44 14.11 13.08 -4.85
CA GLY A 44 15.03 12.54 -5.84
C GLY A 44 15.06 11.00 -5.87
N PRO A 45 15.79 10.42 -6.85
CA PRO A 45 15.97 8.98 -6.98
C PRO A 45 16.80 8.45 -5.79
N ARG A 46 16.41 7.28 -5.28
CA ARG A 46 17.18 6.54 -4.27
C ARG A 46 17.51 5.15 -4.84
N PRO A 47 18.75 4.67 -4.66
CA PRO A 47 19.08 3.30 -5.07
C PRO A 47 18.23 2.31 -4.27
N ALA A 48 17.89 1.18 -4.91
CA ALA A 48 17.27 0.07 -4.21
C ALA A 48 18.24 -0.45 -3.13
N PRO A 49 17.75 -0.76 -1.91
CA PRO A 49 18.59 -1.38 -0.90
C PRO A 49 19.10 -2.74 -1.37
N ASP A 50 20.34 -3.07 -1.02
CA ASP A 50 20.89 -4.40 -1.27
C ASP A 50 20.11 -5.46 -0.47
N GLY A 51 19.91 -6.64 -1.07
CA GLY A 51 19.23 -7.75 -0.42
C GLY A 51 17.70 -7.62 -0.31
N MET A 52 17.09 -6.63 -0.98
CA MET A 52 15.64 -6.53 -1.11
C MET A 52 15.15 -7.17 -2.42
N LEU A 53 14.18 -8.08 -2.32
CA LEU A 53 13.53 -8.72 -3.45
C LEU A 53 12.03 -8.42 -3.42
N ILE A 54 11.48 -7.98 -4.55
CA ILE A 54 10.03 -7.85 -4.75
C ILE A 54 9.56 -9.04 -5.57
N VAL A 55 8.65 -9.83 -5.01
CA VAL A 55 7.96 -10.91 -5.72
C VAL A 55 6.63 -10.35 -6.20
N ASN A 56 6.50 -10.16 -7.51
CA ASN A 56 5.28 -9.62 -8.10
C ASN A 56 4.21 -10.71 -8.24
N LEU A 57 2.94 -10.34 -8.04
CA LEU A 57 1.78 -11.15 -8.37
C LEU A 57 1.15 -10.54 -9.62
N ASP A 58 1.27 -11.22 -10.75
CA ASP A 58 0.78 -10.77 -12.05
C ASP A 58 -0.12 -11.81 -12.72
N HIS A 59 -0.74 -11.43 -13.84
CA HIS A 59 -1.66 -12.30 -14.58
C HIS A 59 -0.94 -13.52 -15.16
N ASP A 60 0.34 -13.39 -15.52
CA ASP A 60 1.13 -14.51 -16.01
C ASP A 60 1.32 -15.56 -14.91
N ALA A 61 1.55 -15.14 -13.66
CA ALA A 61 1.61 -16.02 -12.50
C ALA A 61 0.26 -16.71 -12.24
N SER A 62 -0.86 -15.99 -12.33
CA SER A 62 -2.21 -16.58 -12.24
C SER A 62 -2.39 -17.70 -13.27
N SER A 63 -2.06 -17.40 -14.53
CA SER A 63 -2.19 -18.33 -15.65
C SER A 63 -1.33 -19.58 -15.46
N GLN A 64 -0.05 -19.41 -15.10
CA GLN A 64 0.89 -20.51 -14.90
C GLN A 64 0.53 -21.39 -13.69
N LEU A 65 -0.05 -20.80 -12.64
CA LEU A 65 -0.45 -21.52 -11.43
C LEU A 65 -1.89 -22.06 -11.49
N GLY A 66 -2.67 -21.70 -12.51
CA GLY A 66 -4.08 -22.03 -12.61
C GLY A 66 -4.93 -21.39 -11.51
N LEU A 67 -4.57 -20.18 -11.08
CA LEU A 67 -5.22 -19.44 -9.99
C LEU A 67 -6.06 -18.27 -10.54
N PRO A 68 -7.03 -17.74 -9.75
CA PRO A 68 -7.84 -16.61 -10.18
C PRO A 68 -7.00 -15.34 -10.39
N GLU A 69 -7.41 -14.47 -11.32
CA GLU A 69 -6.74 -13.18 -11.55
C GLU A 69 -6.83 -12.23 -10.36
N ASN A 70 -7.81 -12.42 -9.49
CA ASN A 70 -7.89 -11.68 -8.24
C ASN A 70 -6.96 -12.32 -7.19
N PHE A 71 -5.76 -11.76 -7.04
CA PHE A 71 -4.72 -12.28 -6.12
C PHE A 71 -5.17 -12.41 -4.66
N SER A 72 -6.11 -11.57 -4.20
CA SER A 72 -6.65 -11.66 -2.82
C SER A 72 -7.47 -12.93 -2.56
N THR A 73 -7.92 -13.58 -3.65
CA THR A 73 -8.72 -14.81 -3.61
C THR A 73 -7.87 -16.09 -3.67
N TRP A 74 -6.55 -15.96 -3.80
CA TRP A 74 -5.66 -17.11 -3.83
C TRP A 74 -5.75 -17.92 -2.51
N PRO A 75 -5.69 -19.26 -2.58
CA PRO A 75 -5.67 -20.10 -1.39
C PRO A 75 -4.48 -19.75 -0.49
N ARG A 76 -4.72 -19.66 0.82
CA ARG A 76 -3.66 -19.26 1.78
C ARG A 76 -2.52 -20.27 1.84
N SER A 77 -2.76 -21.52 1.46
CA SER A 77 -1.72 -22.54 1.25
C SER A 77 -0.69 -22.16 0.19
N ILE A 78 -1.04 -21.37 -0.83
CA ILE A 78 -0.06 -20.86 -1.81
C ILE A 78 0.89 -19.86 -1.16
N HIS A 79 0.36 -18.95 -0.34
CA HIS A 79 1.16 -18.00 0.42
C HIS A 79 2.02 -18.69 1.49
N ALA A 80 1.48 -19.71 2.16
CA ALA A 80 2.23 -20.56 3.10
C ALA A 80 3.46 -21.19 2.44
N ARG A 81 3.27 -21.80 1.26
CA ARG A 81 4.37 -22.39 0.49
C ARG A 81 5.40 -21.35 0.03
N MET A 82 4.96 -20.14 -0.29
CA MET A 82 5.87 -19.04 -0.63
C MET A 82 6.70 -18.62 0.57
N VAL A 83 6.09 -18.50 1.75
CA VAL A 83 6.80 -18.19 3.00
C VAL A 83 7.86 -19.25 3.29
N ASP A 84 7.49 -20.54 3.25
CA ASP A 84 8.44 -21.63 3.49
C ASP A 84 9.64 -21.57 2.52
N ARG A 85 9.38 -21.39 1.22
CA ARG A 85 10.46 -21.28 0.22
C ARG A 85 11.36 -20.06 0.43
N LEU A 86 10.78 -18.91 0.75
CA LEU A 86 11.58 -17.70 1.00
C LEU A 86 12.42 -17.85 2.27
N LYS A 87 11.88 -18.52 3.30
CA LYS A 87 12.63 -18.85 4.51
C LYS A 87 13.79 -19.80 4.21
N ASP A 88 13.57 -20.84 3.43
CA ASP A 88 14.60 -21.79 2.99
C ASP A 88 15.71 -21.09 2.18
N CYS A 89 15.36 -20.05 1.41
CA CYS A 89 16.31 -19.20 0.70
C CYS A 89 17.04 -18.18 1.60
N GLY A 90 16.75 -18.14 2.91
CA GLY A 90 17.41 -17.26 3.87
C GLY A 90 16.81 -15.86 4.00
N ALA A 91 15.53 -15.67 3.62
CA ALA A 91 14.85 -14.39 3.84
C ALA A 91 14.81 -14.04 5.34
N GLY A 92 15.34 -12.86 5.69
CA GLY A 92 15.33 -12.35 7.07
C GLY A 92 14.00 -11.71 7.48
N ALA A 93 13.23 -11.22 6.52
CA ALA A 93 11.87 -10.70 6.71
C ALA A 93 11.05 -10.94 5.43
N ILE A 94 9.75 -11.19 5.60
CA ILE A 94 8.81 -11.40 4.49
C ILE A 94 7.60 -10.50 4.75
N THR A 95 7.26 -9.64 3.79
CA THR A 95 6.13 -8.72 3.90
C THR A 95 5.19 -8.93 2.71
N PHE A 96 3.89 -8.89 2.99
CA PHE A 96 2.84 -9.04 2.00
C PHE A 96 2.12 -7.71 1.81
N ASP A 97 2.04 -7.27 0.56
CA ASP A 97 1.10 -6.22 0.13
C ASP A 97 -0.15 -6.88 -0.48
N VAL A 98 -0.80 -7.73 0.33
CA VAL A 98 -2.03 -8.44 -0.05
C VAL A 98 -2.99 -8.38 1.12
N HIS A 99 -4.22 -7.93 0.86
CA HIS A 99 -5.23 -7.80 1.90
C HIS A 99 -6.07 -9.08 2.01
N PHE A 100 -5.91 -9.81 3.12
CA PHE A 100 -6.66 -11.03 3.42
C PHE A 100 -7.96 -10.72 4.17
N VAL A 101 -8.98 -10.20 3.47
CA VAL A 101 -10.23 -9.74 4.10
C VAL A 101 -11.22 -10.88 4.35
N GLU A 102 -11.40 -11.74 3.35
CA GLU A 102 -12.46 -12.75 3.39
C GLU A 102 -11.99 -14.02 4.09
N GLU A 103 -12.89 -14.62 4.87
CA GLU A 103 -12.72 -15.97 5.40
C GLU A 103 -12.57 -16.97 4.25
N ARG A 104 -11.71 -17.96 4.47
CA ARG A 104 -11.45 -19.05 3.53
C ARG A 104 -11.46 -20.38 4.28
N LYS A 105 -10.94 -21.43 3.66
CA LYS A 105 -10.81 -22.73 4.29
C LYS A 105 -9.90 -22.59 5.51
N ALA A 106 -10.42 -22.94 6.69
CA ALA A 106 -9.67 -22.88 7.93
C ALA A 106 -8.32 -23.64 7.86
N GLU A 107 -8.27 -24.75 7.13
CA GLU A 107 -7.05 -25.52 6.89
C GLU A 107 -5.96 -24.70 6.18
N ASP A 108 -6.32 -23.90 5.17
CA ASP A 108 -5.37 -23.05 4.44
C ASP A 108 -4.89 -21.89 5.31
N ASP A 109 -5.78 -21.30 6.11
CA ASP A 109 -5.45 -20.20 7.03
C ASP A 109 -4.53 -20.69 8.15
N LEU A 110 -4.79 -21.89 8.70
CA LEU A 110 -3.92 -22.54 9.68
C LEU A 110 -2.54 -22.88 9.09
N ALA A 111 -2.50 -23.38 7.85
CA ALA A 111 -1.25 -23.65 7.16
C ALA A 111 -0.41 -22.38 6.98
N PHE A 112 -1.05 -21.26 6.63
CA PHE A 112 -0.37 -19.98 6.47
C PHE A 112 0.10 -19.40 7.79
N ALA A 113 -0.73 -19.43 8.84
CA ALA A 113 -0.34 -19.03 10.19
C ALA A 113 0.87 -19.85 10.70
N ALA A 114 0.86 -21.17 10.45
CA ALA A 114 1.98 -22.04 10.81
C ALA A 114 3.25 -21.70 10.02
N ALA A 115 3.15 -21.38 8.73
CA ALA A 115 4.29 -20.95 7.91
C ALA A 115 4.88 -19.62 8.39
N ILE A 116 4.04 -18.64 8.74
CA ILE A 116 4.49 -17.38 9.35
C ILE A 116 5.24 -17.66 10.65
N HIS A 117 4.69 -18.51 11.53
CA HIS A 117 5.34 -18.86 12.80
C HIS A 117 6.71 -19.54 12.60
N ARG A 118 6.86 -20.37 11.57
CA ARG A 118 8.17 -20.97 11.21
C ARG A 118 9.17 -19.95 10.66
N ALA A 119 8.70 -18.94 9.94
CA ALA A 119 9.56 -17.95 9.32
C ALA A 119 10.19 -16.97 10.32
N GLY A 120 9.53 -16.74 11.46
CA GLY A 120 9.99 -15.87 12.54
C GLY A 120 9.08 -14.68 12.72
#